data_AF-A0A846V217-F1
#
_entry.id   AF-A0A846V217-F1
#
_cell.length_a   1.000
_cell.length_b   1.000
_cell.length_c   1.000
_cell.angle_alpha   90.00
_cell.angle_beta   90.00
_cell.angle_gamma   90.00
#
_symmetry.space_group_name_H-M   'P 1'
#
loop_
_entity.id
_entity.type
_entity.pdbx_description
1 polymer ?
#
loop_
_entity_poly.entity_id
_entity_poly.type
_entity_poly.pdbx_seq_one_letter_code
_entity_poly.pdbx_strand_id
1 'polypeptide(L)'
;MSKRLRTSLELKDGESIVTAYAKPCAGPGWSNMPIWVVIRDREGIMREACIQPEQQSAGMHLLYRISSAINSEMTYEVEREITGRKV
;
A
#
# COMPACT_ATOMS: atom_id res chain seq x y z
N MET A 1 17.90 6.91 24.47
CA MET A 1 17.62 5.84 23.51
C MET A 1 16.14 5.46 23.60
N SER A 2 15.29 5.99 22.72
CA SER A 2 13.87 5.62 22.66
C SER A 2 13.74 4.30 21.90
N LYS A 3 13.20 3.26 22.54
CA LYS A 3 12.75 2.05 21.85
C LYS A 3 11.62 2.46 20.91
N ARG A 4 11.92 2.65 19.62
CA ARG A 4 10.87 2.72 18.59
C ARG A 4 10.11 1.40 18.64
N LEU A 5 8.90 1.42 19.20
CA LEU A 5 7.94 0.34 19.06
C LEU A 5 7.70 0.18 17.56
N ARG A 6 8.26 -0.89 16.98
CA ARG A 6 7.84 -1.35 15.65
C ARG A 6 6.45 -1.93 15.84
N THR A 7 5.42 -1.08 15.81
CA THR A 7 4.05 -1.57 15.86
C THR A 7 3.82 -2.34 14.56
N SER A 8 3.79 -3.67 14.63
CA SER A 8 3.40 -4.49 13.47
C SER A 8 1.94 -4.20 13.15
N LEU A 9 1.60 -4.17 11.86
CA LEU A 9 0.20 -4.16 11.44
C LEU A 9 -0.43 -5.51 11.86
N GLU A 10 -1.44 -5.45 12.71
CA GLU A 10 -2.17 -6.63 13.17
C GLU A 10 -3.55 -6.70 12.51
N LEU A 11 -3.94 -7.91 12.11
CA LEU A 11 -5.30 -8.21 11.68
C LEU A 11 -6.14 -8.54 12.91
N LYS A 12 -7.35 -7.99 12.97
CA LYS A 12 -8.36 -8.37 13.96
C LYS A 12 -9.03 -9.68 13.54
N ASP A 13 -9.73 -10.32 14.47
CA ASP A 13 -10.45 -11.55 14.22
C ASP A 13 -11.45 -11.40 13.07
N GLY A 14 -11.26 -12.23 12.03
CA GLY A 14 -12.12 -12.21 10.85
C GLY A 14 -11.76 -11.18 9.78
N GLU A 15 -10.71 -10.38 9.99
CA GLU A 15 -10.16 -9.55 8.92
C GLU A 15 -9.31 -10.38 7.94
N SER A 16 -9.29 -9.95 6.69
CA SER A 16 -8.49 -10.55 5.63
C SER A 16 -7.88 -9.48 4.74
N ILE A 17 -6.65 -9.72 4.25
CA ILE A 17 -6.01 -8.84 3.26
C ILE A 17 -6.65 -9.13 1.90
N VAL A 18 -7.17 -8.08 1.26
CA VAL A 18 -7.75 -8.16 -0.09
C VAL A 18 -6.68 -7.90 -1.14
N THR A 19 -5.85 -6.90 -0.92
CA THR A 19 -4.72 -6.56 -1.80
C THR A 19 -3.69 -5.75 -1.04
N ALA A 20 -2.47 -5.72 -1.57
CA ALA A 20 -1.41 -4.81 -1.13
C ALA A 20 -0.70 -4.24 -2.36
N TYR A 21 -0.41 -2.94 -2.33
CA TYR A 21 0.25 -2.26 -3.43
C TYR A 21 1.30 -1.26 -2.94
N ALA A 22 2.43 -1.22 -3.64
CA ALA A 22 3.44 -0.21 -3.44
C ALA A 22 3.00 1.09 -4.12
N LYS A 23 3.09 2.22 -3.39
CA LYS A 23 2.90 3.55 -3.96
C LYS A 23 3.93 4.49 -3.36
N PRO A 24 4.97 4.91 -4.12
CA PRO A 24 5.94 5.87 -3.62
C PRO A 24 5.24 7.19 -3.32
N CYS A 25 5.64 7.81 -2.21
CA CYS A 25 5.11 9.10 -1.79
C CYS A 25 6.28 10.05 -1.55
N ALA A 26 6.20 11.28 -2.01
CA ALA A 26 7.24 12.28 -1.79
C ALA A 26 6.62 13.66 -1.62
N GLY A 27 7.36 14.54 -0.95
CA GLY A 27 7.06 15.95 -0.81
C GLY A 27 8.35 16.76 -0.72
N PRO A 28 8.26 18.09 -0.54
CA PRO A 28 9.45 18.93 -0.44
C PRO A 28 10.38 18.47 0.69
N GLY A 29 11.56 17.97 0.31
CA GLY A 29 12.59 17.52 1.26
C GLY A 29 12.39 16.12 1.85
N TRP A 30 11.40 15.32 1.40
CA TRP A 30 11.22 13.96 1.89
C TRP A 30 10.69 13.01 0.81
N SER A 31 11.04 11.73 0.96
CA SER A 31 10.48 10.63 0.17
C SER A 31 10.20 9.45 1.08
N ASN A 32 9.24 8.62 0.70
CA ASN A 32 8.85 7.42 1.41
C ASN A 32 8.49 6.31 0.41
N MET A 33 8.69 5.07 0.85
CA MET A 33 8.38 3.87 0.09
C MET A 33 7.38 2.98 0.84
N PRO A 34 6.15 3.45 1.12
CA PRO A 34 5.17 2.65 1.84
C PRO A 34 4.56 1.55 0.95
N ILE A 35 4.04 0.51 1.61
CA ILE A 35 3.10 -0.44 1.01
C ILE A 35 1.74 -0.22 1.67
N TRP A 36 0.74 0.06 0.84
CA TRP A 36 -0.65 0.18 1.28
C TRP A 36 -1.31 -1.20 1.26
N VAL A 37 -2.08 -1.50 2.29
CA VAL A 37 -2.77 -2.79 2.47
C VAL A 37 -4.25 -2.51 2.64
N VAL A 38 -5.06 -3.12 1.79
CA VAL A 38 -6.51 -3.04 1.88
C VAL A 38 -7.01 -4.28 2.60
N ILE A 39 -7.73 -4.07 3.70
CA ILE A 39 -8.20 -5.11 4.62
C ILE A 39 -9.72 -5.07 4.64
N ARG A 40 -10.33 -6.25 4.62
CA ARG A 40 -11.78 -6.45 4.70
C ARG A 40 -12.14 -7.23 5.96
N ASP A 41 -13.11 -6.75 6.71
CA ASP A 41 -13.68 -7.49 7.84
C ASP A 41 -14.79 -8.48 7.44
N ARG A 42 -15.42 -9.12 8.42
CA ARG A 42 -16.50 -10.10 8.20
C ARG A 42 -17.79 -9.47 7.67
N GLU A 43 -18.01 -8.19 7.94
CA GLU A 43 -19.15 -7.43 7.44
C GLU A 43 -18.91 -6.88 6.03
N GLY A 44 -17.71 -7.10 5.48
CA GLY A 44 -17.32 -6.61 4.16
C GLY A 44 -16.85 -5.16 4.17
N ILE A 45 -16.70 -4.54 5.33
CA ILE A 45 -16.20 -3.18 5.46
C ILE A 45 -14.70 -3.18 5.18
N MET A 46 -14.29 -2.23 4.35
CA MET A 46 -12.91 -2.09 3.91
C MET A 46 -12.20 -1.02 4.75
N ARG A 47 -10.97 -1.30 5.17
CA ARG A 47 -10.05 -0.30 5.73
C ARG A 47 -8.70 -0.37 5.05
N GLU A 48 -8.04 0.77 4.97
CA GLU A 48 -6.67 0.86 4.50
C GLU A 48 -5.71 0.90 5.69
N ALA A 49 -4.55 0.26 5.50
CA ALA A 49 -3.44 0.30 6.42
C ALA A 49 -2.13 0.54 5.65
N CYS A 50 -1.09 0.95 6.37
CA CYS A 50 0.21 1.29 5.78
C CYS A 50 1.33 0.52 6.46
N ILE A 51 2.19 -0.10 5.65
CA ILE A 51 3.45 -0.71 6.07
C ILE A 51 4.59 0.23 5.65
N GLN A 52 5.23 0.84 6.65
CA GLN A 52 6.39 1.72 6.51
C GLN A 52 7.65 0.95 6.11
N PRO A 53 8.65 1.60 5.50
CA PRO A 53 9.88 0.94 5.05
C PRO A 53 10.56 0.09 6.13
N GLU A 54 10.62 0.56 7.38
CA GLU A 54 11.25 -0.15 8.49
C GLU A 54 10.47 -1.39 9.00
N GLN A 55 9.23 -1.57 8.53
CA GLN A 55 8.35 -2.72 8.80
C GLN A 55 8.35 -3.75 7.66
N GLN A 56 8.97 -3.43 6.52
CA GLN A 56 8.95 -4.29 5.34
C GLN A 56 9.89 -5.48 5.50
N SER A 57 9.47 -6.63 4.96
CA SER A 57 10.33 -7.79 4.81
C SER A 57 11.21 -7.67 3.56
N ALA A 58 12.25 -8.51 3.46
CA ALA A 58 13.08 -8.57 2.26
C ALA A 58 12.27 -8.89 0.99
N GLY A 59 11.26 -9.75 1.10
CA GLY A 59 10.37 -10.07 -0.03
C GLY A 59 9.51 -8.89 -0.47
N MET A 60 9.03 -8.08 0.49
CA MET A 60 8.30 -6.84 0.19
C MET A 60 9.19 -5.84 -0.56
N HIS A 61 10.43 -5.66 -0.13
CA HIS A 61 11.40 -4.80 -0.84
C HIS A 61 11.69 -5.30 -2.25
N LEU A 62 11.85 -6.62 -2.43
CA LEU A 62 12.09 -7.23 -3.74
C LEU A 62 10.92 -6.95 -4.71
N LEU A 63 9.69 -7.07 -4.24
CA LEU A 63 8.48 -6.89 -5.06
C LEU A 63 8.10 -5.42 -5.26
N TYR A 64 8.66 -4.50 -4.47
CA TYR A 64 8.21 -3.11 -4.38
C TYR A 64 8.15 -2.42 -5.75
N ARG A 65 9.24 -2.47 -6.52
CA ARG A 65 9.33 -1.74 -7.80
C ARG A 65 8.33 -2.24 -8.83
N ILE A 66 8.14 -3.56 -8.89
CA ILE A 66 7.19 -4.19 -9.81
C ILE A 66 5.76 -3.83 -9.40
N SER A 67 5.43 -3.97 -8.11
CA SER A 67 4.12 -3.59 -7.58
C SER A 67 3.81 -2.12 -7.83
N SER A 68 4.78 -1.23 -7.62
CA SER A 68 4.60 0.21 -7.87
C SER A 68 4.33 0.52 -9.34
N ALA A 69 5.03 -0.14 -10.27
CA ALA A 69 4.81 0.05 -11.69
C ALA A 69 3.42 -0.45 -12.11
N ILE A 70 3.05 -1.66 -11.69
CA ILE A 70 1.72 -2.23 -11.97
C ILE A 70 0.61 -1.37 -11.37
N ASN A 71 0.78 -0.91 -10.13
CA ASN A 71 -0.22 -0.06 -9.48
C ASN A 71 -0.39 1.28 -10.20
N SER A 72 0.71 1.92 -10.63
CA SER A 72 0.66 3.16 -11.40
C SER A 72 -0.09 2.97 -12.72
N GLU A 73 0.24 1.91 -13.46
CA GLU A 73 -0.40 1.61 -14.74
C GLU A 73 -1.88 1.28 -14.57
N MET A 74 -2.23 0.39 -13.64
CA MET A 74 -3.63 0.04 -13.38
C MET A 74 -4.46 1.26 -12.96
N THR A 75 -3.90 2.14 -12.12
CA THR A 75 -4.59 3.38 -11.73
C THR A 75 -4.82 4.28 -12.94
N TYR A 76 -3.82 4.45 -13.80
CA TYR A 76 -3.93 5.24 -15.03
C TYR A 76 -4.99 4.68 -15.98
N GLU A 77 -4.98 3.37 -16.22
CA GLU A 77 -5.96 2.69 -17.09
C GLU A 77 -7.40 2.86 -16.58
N VAL A 78 -7.60 2.72 -15.26
CA VAL A 78 -8.91 2.89 -14.62
C VAL A 78 -9.35 4.36 -14.65
N GLU A 79 -8.46 5.31 -14.38
CA GLU A 79 -8.77 6.74 -14.48
C GLU A 79 -9.17 7.12 -15.92
N ARG A 80 -8.47 6.58 -16.92
CA ARG A 80 -8.80 6.80 -18.33
C ARG A 80 -10.20 6.29 -18.66
N GLU A 81 -10.53 5.08 -18.23
CA GLU A 81 -11.84 4.46 -18.47
C GLU A 81 -12.97 5.21 -17.77
N ILE A 82 -12.79 5.57 -16.49
CA ILE A 82 -13.84 6.23 -15.69
C ILE A 82 -14.05 7.69 -16.12
N THR A 83 -12.97 8.42 -16.44
CA THR A 83 -13.06 9.86 -16.74
C THR A 83 -13.30 10.16 -18.22
N GLY A 84 -13.15 9.17 -19.10
CA GLY A 84 -13.29 9.33 -20.55
C GLY A 84 -12.23 10.22 -21.20
N ARG A 85 -11.16 10.60 -20.48
CA ARG A 85 -10.07 11.42 -21.01
C ARG A 85 -9.18 10.57 -21.91
N LYS A 86 -9.29 10.75 -23.23
CA LYS A 86 -8.22 10.35 -24.16
C LYS A 86 -7.03 11.30 -23.93
N VAL A 87 -5.90 10.75 -23.49
CA VAL A 87 -4.63 11.48 -23.41
C VAL A 87 -3.89 11.32 -24.73
#